data_AF-A0A9X3TAA3-F1
#
_entry.id   AF-A0A9X3TAA3-F1
#
_cell.length_a   1.000
_cell.length_b   1.000
_cell.length_c   1.000
_cell.angle_alpha   90.00
_cell.angle_beta   90.00
_cell.angle_gamma   90.00
#
_symmetry.space_group_name_H-M   'P 1'
#
loop_
_entity.id
_entity.type
_entity.pdbx_description
1 polymer ?
#
loop_
_entity_poly.entity_id
_entity_poly.type
_entity_poly.pdbx_seq_one_letter_code
_entity_poly.pdbx_strand_id
1 'polypeptide(L)' 'MNICVGGDLDGQKIDKDVKTFKSSEIDPSYTTVYYKQIYNRDNVLYRFWLPHGSDLHEMSKKVLDILRAPKS' A
#
# COMPACT_ATOMS: atom_id res chain seq x y z
N MET A 1 -10.27 1.10 -0.10
CA MET A 1 -9.08 1.84 -0.61
C MET A 1 -8.00 0.82 -0.90
N ASN A 2 -7.29 0.91 -2.02
CA ASN A 2 -6.14 0.05 -2.37
C ASN A 2 -4.97 0.97 -2.79
N ILE A 3 -4.42 1.72 -1.83
CA ILE A 3 -3.34 2.69 -2.06
C ILE A 3 -1.99 2.02 -1.80
N CYS A 4 -1.02 2.29 -2.66
CA CYS A 4 0.40 2.00 -2.44
C CYS A 4 1.01 2.96 -1.43
N VAL A 5 1.73 2.43 -0.43
CA VAL A 5 2.41 3.21 0.62
C VAL A 5 3.89 2.88 0.58
N GLY A 6 4.70 3.80 0.05
CA GLY A 6 6.11 3.64 -0.25
C GLY A 6 6.40 2.98 -1.61
N GLY A 7 7.69 2.89 -1.94
CA GLY A 7 8.19 2.32 -3.20
C GLY A 7 7.86 3.18 -4.43
N ASP A 8 8.00 2.58 -5.61
CA ASP A 8 7.85 3.26 -6.92
C ASP A 8 6.46 3.87 -7.17
N LEU A 9 5.43 3.30 -6.53
CA LEU A 9 4.02 3.66 -6.74
C LEU A 9 3.41 4.40 -5.54
N ASP A 10 4.21 5.00 -4.67
CA ASP A 10 3.71 5.66 -3.45
C ASP A 10 2.56 6.65 -3.75
N GLY A 11 1.49 6.56 -2.95
CA GLY A 11 0.27 7.36 -3.11
C GLY A 11 -0.67 6.93 -4.24
N GLN A 12 -0.25 6.03 -5.14
CA GLN A 12 -1.08 5.59 -6.26
C GLN A 12 -2.12 4.55 -5.82
N LYS A 13 -3.30 4.58 -6.46
CA LYS A 13 -4.36 3.58 -6.27
C LYS A 13 -4.21 2.49 -7.31
N ILE A 14 -4.06 1.24 -6.86
CA ILE A 14 -3.94 0.07 -7.73
C ILE A 14 -5.03 -0.94 -7.36
N ASP A 15 -5.96 -1.19 -8.28
CA ASP A 15 -6.99 -2.21 -8.11
C ASP A 15 -6.58 -3.49 -8.85
N LYS A 16 -6.06 -4.46 -8.09
CA LYS A 16 -5.76 -5.81 -8.56
C LYS A 16 -6.32 -6.84 -7.59
N ASP A 17 -6.83 -7.94 -8.13
CA ASP A 17 -7.29 -9.10 -7.36
C ASP A 17 -6.19 -10.15 -7.19
N VAL A 18 -5.09 -9.72 -6.56
CA VAL A 18 -3.92 -10.55 -6.27
C VAL A 18 -3.43 -10.24 -4.86
N LYS A 19 -2.55 -11.10 -4.31
CA LYS A 19 -1.90 -10.87 -3.02
C LYS A 19 -0.58 -10.11 -3.13
N THR A 20 0.07 -10.18 -4.29
CA THR A 20 1.35 -9.53 -4.59
C THR A 20 1.39 -9.12 -6.06
N PHE A 21 2.15 -8.07 -6.38
CA PHE A 21 2.43 -7.70 -7.78
C PHE A 21 3.78 -6.96 -7.89
N LYS A 22 4.35 -6.91 -9.09
CA LYS A 22 5.56 -6.13 -9.37
C LYS A 22 5.20 -4.80 -10.01
N SER A 23 5.78 -3.69 -9.56
CA SER A 23 5.59 -2.39 -10.20
C SER A 23 6.08 -2.37 -11.65
N SER A 24 6.99 -3.28 -12.02
CA SER A 24 7.44 -3.49 -13.40
C SER A 24 6.36 -3.94 -14.39
N GLU A 25 5.20 -4.40 -13.89
CA GLU A 25 4.02 -4.66 -14.73
C GLU A 25 3.37 -3.37 -15.26
N ILE A 26 3.66 -2.22 -14.66
CA ILE A 26 3.13 -0.90 -15.03
C ILE A 26 4.19 -0.11 -15.78
N ASP A 27 5.41 -0.05 -15.24
CA ASP A 27 6.57 0.58 -15.88
C ASP A 27 7.80 -0.33 -15.71
N PRO A 28 8.41 -0.84 -16.79
CA PRO A 28 9.56 -1.75 -16.73
C PRO A 28 10.79 -1.22 -15.97
N SER A 29 10.90 0.10 -15.77
CA SER A 29 11.99 0.71 -14.98
C SER A 29 11.82 0.55 -13.47
N TYR A 30 10.62 0.21 -13.02
CA TYR A 30 10.31 0.03 -11.60
C TYR A 30 10.76 -1.34 -11.07
N THR A 31 11.10 -1.40 -9.78
CA THR A 31 11.73 -2.58 -9.17
C THR A 31 11.01 -3.10 -7.92
N THR A 32 10.08 -2.30 -7.38
CA THR A 32 9.34 -2.64 -6.16
C THR A 32 8.41 -3.83 -6.37
N VAL A 33 8.48 -4.79 -5.46
CA VAL A 33 7.45 -5.83 -5.32
C VAL A 33 6.52 -5.40 -4.20
N TYR A 34 5.22 -5.41 -4.44
CA TYR A 34 4.20 -5.05 -3.45
C TYR A 34 3.47 -6.28 -2.92
N TYR A 35 3.08 -6.25 -1.65
CA TYR A 35 2.11 -7.17 -1.06
C TYR A 35 0.87 -6.43 -0.56
N LYS A 36 -0.28 -7.11 -0.62
CA LYS A 36 -1.55 -6.58 -0.14
C LYS A 36 -1.64 -6.81 1.36
N GLN A 37 -1.78 -5.74 2.13
CA GLN A 37 -2.04 -5.80 3.56
C GLN A 37 -3.44 -5.28 3.89
N ILE A 38 -4.10 -5.99 4.81
CA ILE A 38 -5.43 -5.62 5.32
C ILE A 38 -5.23 -5.02 6.71
N TYR A 39 -5.77 -3.83 6.92
CA TYR A 39 -5.78 -3.13 8.20
C TYR A 39 -7.23 -2.99 8.68
N ASN A 40 -7.52 -3.51 9.87
CA ASN A 40 -8.83 -3.32 10.51
C ASN A 40 -8.75 -2.13 11.46
N ARG A 41 -9.66 -1.17 11.30
CA ARG A 41 -9.84 -0.07 12.23
C ARG A 41 -11.33 0.21 12.38
N ASP A 42 -11.83 0.17 13.61
CA ASP A 42 -13.23 0.47 13.95
C ASP A 42 -14.22 -0.36 13.11
N ASN A 43 -13.92 -1.66 12.93
CA ASN A 43 -14.66 -2.61 12.07
C ASN A 43 -14.68 -2.27 10.57
N VAL A 44 -13.86 -1.32 10.12
CA VAL A 44 -13.65 -1.01 8.71
C VAL A 44 -12.34 -1.64 8.24
N LEU A 45 -12.43 -2.43 7.18
CA LEU A 45 -11.27 -3.04 6.53
C LEU A 45 -10.70 -2.11 5.46
N TYR A 46 -9.48 -1.64 5.70
CA TYR A 46 -8.68 -0.90 4.74
C TYR A 46 -7.67 -1.85 4.08
N ARG A 47 -7.36 -1.60 2.81
CA ARG A 47 -6.39 -2.40 2.06
C ARG A 47 -5.30 -1.47 1.54
N PHE A 48 -4.06 -1.88 1.67
CA PHE A 48 -2.90 -1.12 1.21
C PHE A 48 -1.93 -2.04 0.50
N TRP A 49 -1.18 -1.49 -0.43
CA TRP A 49 -0.05 -2.15 -1.07
C TRP A 49 1.22 -1.64 -0.42
N LEU A 50 2.02 -2.54 0.15
CA LEU A 50 3.27 -2.18 0.81
C LEU A 50 4.46 -2.83 0.10
N PRO A 51 5.62 -2.14 -0.01
CA PRO A 51 6.81 -2.73 -0.59
C PRO A 51 7.27 -3.93 0.25
N HIS A 52 7.57 -5.04 -0.43
CA HIS A 52 8.12 -6.23 0.17
C HIS A 52 9.45 -5.91 0.88
N GLY A 53 9.62 -6.40 2.10
CA GLY A 53 10.80 -6.13 2.92
C GLY A 53 10.81 -4.78 3.64
N SER A 54 9.75 -3.97 3.53
CA SER A 54 9.62 -2.74 4.33
C SER A 54 9.52 -3.05 5.82
N ASP A 55 10.02 -2.13 6.65
CA ASP A 55 9.82 -2.19 8.09
C ASP A 55 8.32 -2.05 8.44
N LEU A 56 7.79 -3.03 9.17
CA LEU A 56 6.36 -3.09 9.49
C LEU A 56 5.91 -1.96 10.42
N HIS A 57 6.78 -1.51 11.32
CA HIS A 57 6.45 -0.44 12.26
C HIS A 57 6.33 0.90 11.53
N GLU A 58 7.30 1.23 10.68
CA GLU A 58 7.26 2.43 9.85
C GLU A 58 6.06 2.45 8.90
N MET A 59 5.79 1.32 8.23
CA MET A 59 4.64 1.25 7.32
C MET A 59 3.31 1.38 8.05
N SER A 60 3.19 0.78 9.24
CA SER A 60 1.99 0.92 10.06
C SER A 60 1.77 2.37 10.51
N LYS A 61 2.84 3.11 10.81
CA LYS A 61 2.76 4.55 11.12
C LYS A 61 2.26 5.35 9.92
N LYS A 62 2.84 5.14 8.73
CA LYS A 62 2.40 5.81 7.49
C LYS A 62 0.93 5.52 7.16
N VAL A 63 0.51 4.25 7.26
CA VAL A 63 -0.89 3.85 7.06
C VAL A 63 -1.79 4.55 8.07
N LEU A 64 -1.40 4.60 9.34
CA LEU A 64 -2.19 5.25 10.38
C LEU A 64 -2.34 6.75 10.13
N ASP A 65 -1.29 7.42 9.67
CA ASP A 65 -1.30 8.84 9.31
C ASP A 65 -2.27 9.10 8.14
N ILE A 66 -2.25 8.25 7.11
CA ILE A 66 -3.23 8.30 5.99
C ILE A 66 -4.66 8.13 6.51
N LEU A 67 -4.90 7.15 7.39
CA LEU A 67 -6.23 6.89 7.95
C LEU A 67 -6.72 7.97 8.91
N ARG A 68 -5.81 8.80 9.46
CA ARG A 68 -6.13 9.93 10.35
C ARG A 68 -6.33 11.24 9.60
N ALA A 69 -5.84 11.34 8.36
CA ALA A 69 -6.00 12.53 7.55
C ALA A 69 -7.49 12.89 7.40
N PRO A 70 -7.86 14.18 7.52
CA PRO A 70 -9.22 14.61 7.29
C PRO A 70 -9.67 14.19 5.88
N LYS A 71 -10.89 13.68 5.75
CA LYS A 71 -11.49 13.48 4.43
C LYS A 71 -11.75 14.87 3.86
N SER A 72 -10.99 15.26 2.83
CA SER A 72 -11.25 16.46 2.03
C SER A 72 -12.61 16.38 1.35
#